data_AF-A0A7K4DI39-F1
#
_entry.id   AF-A0A7K4DI39-F1
#
_cell.length_a   1.000
_cell.length_b   1.000
_cell.length_c   1.000
_cell.angle_alpha   90.00
_cell.angle_beta   90.00
_cell.angle_gamma   90.00
#
_symmetry.space_group_name_H-M   'P 1'
#
loop_
_entity.id
_entity.type
_entity.pdbx_description
1 polymer ?
#
loop_
_entity_poly.entity_id
_entity_poly.type
_entity_poly.pdbx_seq_one_letter_code
_entity_poly.pdbx_strand_id
1 'polypeptide(L)'
;ARMTVTEDTDIVEAVCYLTENDRFSFPAVHWQMDANFWNDYHIRNFATWVTESYNPGIRSLVELWVEEMREGGRVLRWYPFMDPMQDMLLSRPSMLRCGCGHANYSIMTDGHIAPCPIMVGMKDYYVGHIRTADPLQLPVTTVGSPCTECDLFGFCGGRCLYSNIIRPWPERGQRIVCKTVENLYQALKAALPEVRLLIQKGVVRMEDFDHRKYNSCEIIP
;
A
#
# COMPACT_ATOMS: atom_id res chain seq x y z
N ALA A 1 -8.44 0.12 -11.45
CA ALA A 1 -8.75 1.42 -10.84
C ALA A 1 -7.71 1.78 -9.80
N ARG A 2 -7.32 3.07 -9.78
CA ARG A 2 -6.68 3.71 -8.63
C ARG A 2 -7.73 4.62 -8.01
N MET A 3 -7.99 4.49 -6.72
CA MET A 3 -8.88 5.39 -6.00
C MET A 3 -8.19 6.03 -4.80
N THR A 4 -8.66 7.20 -4.41
CA THR A 4 -8.29 7.83 -3.14
C THR A 4 -9.48 7.69 -2.22
N VAL A 5 -9.23 7.29 -0.97
CA VAL A 5 -10.29 7.09 0.02
C VAL A 5 -10.14 8.11 1.15
N THR A 6 -11.29 8.63 1.57
CA THR A 6 -11.44 9.64 2.63
C THR A 6 -12.52 9.16 3.60
N GLU A 7 -12.80 9.94 4.64
CA GLU A 7 -13.75 9.62 5.70
C GLU A 7 -15.19 9.40 5.23
N ASP A 8 -15.55 9.89 4.04
CA ASP A 8 -16.87 9.69 3.43
C ASP A 8 -16.94 8.40 2.59
N THR A 9 -15.85 7.65 2.48
CA THR A 9 -15.78 6.43 1.68
C THR A 9 -16.12 5.20 2.50
N ASP A 10 -17.15 4.46 2.10
CA ASP A 10 -17.29 3.04 2.46
C ASP A 10 -16.35 2.22 1.57
N ILE A 11 -15.31 1.65 2.19
CA ILE A 11 -14.27 0.92 1.44
C ILE A 11 -14.82 -0.36 0.81
N VAL A 12 -15.80 -1.02 1.45
CA VAL A 12 -16.38 -2.27 0.94
C VAL A 12 -17.18 -1.97 -0.31
N GLU A 13 -18.09 -0.99 -0.24
CA GLU A 13 -18.91 -0.58 -1.38
C GLU A 13 -18.03 -0.14 -2.55
N ALA A 14 -17.05 0.73 -2.30
CA ALA A 14 -16.18 1.26 -3.34
C ALA A 14 -15.32 0.18 -4.03
N VAL A 15 -14.68 -0.70 -3.25
CA VAL A 15 -13.85 -1.78 -3.82
C VAL A 15 -14.71 -2.78 -4.60
N CYS A 16 -15.84 -3.23 -4.03
CA CYS A 16 -16.74 -4.18 -4.69
C CYS A 16 -17.29 -3.60 -5.99
N TYR A 17 -17.80 -2.36 -5.98
CA TYR A 17 -18.34 -1.71 -7.17
C TYR A 17 -17.29 -1.58 -8.28
N LEU A 18 -16.06 -1.18 -7.95
CA LEU A 18 -14.98 -1.09 -8.95
C LEU A 18 -14.53 -2.46 -9.48
N THR A 19 -14.66 -3.50 -8.66
CA THR A 19 -14.28 -4.86 -9.04
C THR A 19 -15.30 -5.47 -9.99
N GLU A 20 -16.59 -5.27 -9.70
CA GLU A 20 -17.67 -5.85 -10.48
C GLU A 20 -18.90 -4.92 -10.49
N ASN A 21 -19.30 -4.50 -11.68
CA ASN A 21 -20.55 -3.79 -11.92
C ASN A 21 -21.04 -4.03 -13.35
N ASP A 22 -22.27 -3.62 -13.64
CA ASP A 22 -22.95 -3.81 -14.92
C ASP A 22 -22.43 -2.92 -16.07
N ARG A 23 -21.56 -1.96 -15.77
CA ARG A 23 -21.03 -0.99 -16.75
C ARG A 23 -19.61 -1.30 -17.17
N PHE A 24 -18.68 -1.29 -16.21
CA PHE A 24 -17.26 -1.50 -16.44
C PHE A 24 -16.55 -2.00 -15.18
N SER A 25 -16.13 -3.26 -15.20
CA SER A 25 -15.36 -3.91 -14.14
C SER A 25 -13.86 -3.70 -14.34
N PHE A 26 -13.17 -3.19 -13.32
CA PHE A 26 -11.73 -2.99 -13.40
C PHE A 26 -10.97 -4.29 -13.12
N PRO A 27 -10.00 -4.68 -13.96
CA PRO A 27 -9.26 -5.94 -13.80
C PRO A 27 -8.27 -5.94 -12.62
N ALA A 28 -8.04 -4.79 -11.99
CA ALA A 28 -7.23 -4.64 -10.80
C ALA A 28 -7.67 -3.38 -10.05
N VAL A 29 -7.66 -3.43 -8.72
CA VAL A 29 -8.05 -2.32 -7.84
C VAL A 29 -6.96 -2.07 -6.82
N HIS A 30 -6.64 -0.81 -6.62
CA HIS A 30 -5.82 -0.37 -5.49
C HIS A 30 -6.28 1.01 -5.05
N TRP A 31 -5.98 1.36 -3.81
CA TRP A 31 -6.39 2.62 -3.23
C TRP A 31 -5.29 3.25 -2.41
N GLN A 32 -5.45 4.54 -2.16
CA GLN A 32 -4.59 5.35 -1.33
C GLN A 32 -5.46 6.02 -0.28
N MET A 33 -5.11 5.88 1.00
CA MET A 33 -5.78 6.62 2.05
C MET A 33 -5.25 8.05 2.05
N ASP A 34 -6.14 9.03 1.88
CA ASP A 34 -5.79 10.43 2.04
C ASP A 34 -5.57 10.73 3.52
N ALA A 35 -4.37 10.47 4.03
CA ALA A 35 -4.01 10.70 5.42
C ALA A 35 -2.53 11.03 5.56
N ASN A 36 -2.24 12.03 6.39
CA ASN A 36 -0.88 12.44 6.75
C ASN A 36 -0.07 12.99 5.54
N PHE A 37 -0.72 13.80 4.70
CA PHE A 37 -0.09 14.55 3.59
C PHE A 37 0.00 16.06 3.83
N TRP A 38 -0.88 16.59 4.69
CA TRP A 38 -0.99 18.02 5.04
C TRP A 38 -1.23 18.21 6.54
N ASN A 39 -1.13 19.43 7.05
CA ASN A 39 -1.38 19.73 8.46
C ASN A 39 -2.89 19.93 8.73
N ASP A 40 -3.69 18.90 8.45
CA ASP A 40 -5.16 18.93 8.48
C ASP A 40 -5.76 17.97 9.53
N TYR A 41 -4.95 17.26 10.32
CA TYR A 41 -5.43 16.26 11.28
C TYR A 41 -6.53 16.79 12.24
N HIS A 42 -6.40 18.04 12.69
CA HIS A 42 -7.28 18.61 13.72
C HIS A 42 -8.71 18.89 13.25
N ILE A 43 -8.93 19.00 11.93
CA ILE A 43 -10.24 19.29 11.34
C ILE A 43 -10.91 18.03 10.81
N ARG A 44 -10.28 16.86 10.98
CA ARG A 44 -10.71 15.58 10.40
C ARG A 44 -11.31 14.65 11.44
N ASN A 45 -12.31 13.87 11.03
CA ASN A 45 -12.88 12.79 11.83
C ASN A 45 -12.19 11.43 11.58
N PHE A 46 -10.90 11.48 11.25
CA PHE A 46 -10.14 10.33 10.76
C PHE A 46 -10.12 9.14 11.72
N ALA A 47 -9.96 9.40 13.02
CA ALA A 47 -9.88 8.34 14.04
C ALA A 47 -11.16 7.50 14.13
N THR A 48 -12.31 8.17 14.08
CA THR A 48 -13.64 7.56 14.12
C THR A 48 -13.87 6.75 12.85
N TRP A 49 -13.63 7.34 11.67
CA TRP A 49 -13.76 6.63 10.40
C TRP A 49 -12.89 5.38 10.32
N VAL A 50 -11.63 5.47 10.77
CA VAL A 50 -10.73 4.32 10.83
C VAL A 50 -11.30 3.18 11.69
N THR A 51 -11.87 3.53 12.84
CA THR A 51 -12.34 2.55 13.83
C THR A 51 -13.68 1.94 13.45
N GLU A 52 -14.61 2.76 12.96
CA GLU A 52 -16.01 2.40 12.75
C GLU A 52 -16.31 1.94 11.32
N SER A 53 -15.49 2.33 10.34
CA SER A 53 -15.72 2.04 8.92
C SER A 53 -14.53 1.35 8.25
N TYR A 54 -13.38 2.02 8.15
CA TYR A 54 -12.27 1.53 7.32
C TYR A 54 -11.70 0.19 7.80
N ASN A 55 -11.29 0.08 9.07
CA ASN A 55 -10.68 -1.17 9.56
C ASN A 55 -11.64 -2.37 9.54
N PRO A 56 -12.91 -2.24 9.98
CA PRO A 56 -13.91 -3.29 9.77
C PRO A 56 -14.06 -3.65 8.28
N GLY A 57 -14.17 -2.66 7.40
CA GLY A 57 -14.31 -2.87 5.96
C GLY A 57 -13.12 -3.61 5.34
N ILE A 58 -11.88 -3.30 5.76
CA ILE A 58 -10.69 -4.05 5.31
C ILE A 58 -10.77 -5.52 5.70
N ARG A 59 -11.23 -5.86 6.92
CA ARG A 59 -11.39 -7.26 7.33
C ARG A 59 -12.44 -7.97 6.50
N SER A 60 -13.61 -7.35 6.30
CA SER A 60 -14.66 -7.89 5.45
C SER A 60 -14.21 -8.08 4.00
N LEU A 61 -13.41 -7.16 3.46
CA LEU A 61 -12.82 -7.32 2.13
C LEU A 61 -11.83 -8.49 2.07
N VAL A 62 -11.00 -8.71 3.10
CA VAL A 62 -10.11 -9.88 3.14
C VAL A 62 -10.92 -11.18 3.19
N GLU A 63 -12.02 -11.23 3.94
CA GLU A 63 -12.93 -12.37 3.97
C GLU A 63 -13.54 -12.65 2.58
N LEU A 64 -14.09 -11.62 1.94
CA LEU A 64 -14.62 -11.71 0.57
C LEU A 64 -13.56 -12.16 -0.43
N TRP A 65 -12.34 -11.66 -0.29
CA TRP A 65 -11.22 -12.00 -1.16
C TRP A 65 -10.84 -13.48 -1.07
N VAL A 66 -10.88 -14.06 0.14
CA VAL A 66 -10.62 -15.49 0.36
C VAL A 66 -11.80 -16.35 -0.10
N GLU A 67 -13.04 -15.90 0.12
CA GLU A 67 -14.24 -16.60 -0.37
C GLU A 67 -14.21 -16.71 -1.89
N GLU A 68 -13.84 -15.63 -2.58
CA GLU A 68 -13.72 -15.63 -4.04
C GLU A 68 -12.66 -16.63 -4.54
N MET A 69 -11.55 -16.80 -3.81
CA MET A 69 -10.60 -17.87 -4.12
C MET A 69 -11.22 -19.25 -3.90
N ARG A 70 -11.99 -19.43 -2.83
CA ARG A 70 -12.58 -20.74 -2.46
C ARG A 70 -13.67 -21.17 -3.44
N GLU A 71 -14.62 -20.29 -3.73
CA GLU A 71 -15.81 -20.60 -4.53
C GLU A 71 -15.59 -20.32 -6.02
N GLY A 72 -14.96 -19.19 -6.35
CA GLY A 72 -14.76 -18.77 -7.73
C GLY A 72 -13.41 -19.15 -8.32
N GLY A 73 -12.46 -19.68 -7.52
CA GLY A 73 -11.17 -20.16 -8.01
C GLY A 73 -10.27 -19.06 -8.58
N ARG A 74 -10.50 -17.79 -8.20
CA ARG A 74 -9.73 -16.65 -8.72
C ARG A 74 -9.21 -15.77 -7.60
N VAL A 75 -7.97 -15.28 -7.77
CA VAL A 75 -7.40 -14.24 -6.92
C VAL A 75 -7.81 -12.88 -7.49
N LEU A 76 -8.70 -12.15 -6.81
CA LEU A 76 -9.00 -10.78 -7.23
C LEU A 76 -7.74 -9.94 -7.11
N ARG A 77 -7.47 -9.13 -8.15
CA ARG A 77 -6.27 -8.29 -8.23
C ARG A 77 -6.42 -7.01 -7.40
N TRP A 78 -6.65 -7.19 -6.10
CA TRP A 78 -6.65 -6.14 -5.11
C TRP A 78 -5.23 -6.02 -4.57
N TYR A 79 -4.49 -5.05 -5.10
CA TYR A 79 -3.05 -4.96 -4.84
C TYR A 79 -2.69 -4.84 -3.35
N PRO A 80 -3.47 -4.13 -2.52
CA PRO A 80 -3.21 -4.09 -1.08
C PRO A 80 -3.25 -5.44 -0.36
N PHE A 81 -3.87 -6.46 -0.93
CA PHE A 81 -3.92 -7.80 -0.35
C PHE A 81 -2.94 -8.73 -1.05
N MET A 82 -2.93 -8.68 -2.37
CA MET A 82 -2.19 -9.62 -3.21
C MET A 82 -0.67 -9.52 -3.03
N ASP A 83 -0.08 -8.31 -3.05
CA ASP A 83 1.38 -8.17 -2.92
C ASP A 83 1.88 -8.52 -1.50
N PRO A 84 1.27 -8.05 -0.40
CA PRO A 84 1.70 -8.47 0.93
C PRO A 84 1.43 -9.95 1.19
N MET A 85 0.33 -10.52 0.69
CA MET A 85 0.07 -11.96 0.80
C MET A 85 1.14 -12.78 0.07
N GLN A 86 1.55 -12.35 -1.13
CA GLN A 86 2.63 -13.00 -1.87
C GLN A 86 3.91 -13.07 -1.03
N ASP A 87 4.27 -11.96 -0.39
CA ASP A 87 5.44 -11.88 0.47
C ASP A 87 5.34 -12.80 1.69
N MET A 88 4.15 -12.88 2.31
CA MET A 88 3.88 -13.75 3.45
C MET A 88 3.91 -15.23 3.08
N LEU A 89 3.44 -15.60 1.89
CA LEU A 89 3.53 -16.95 1.34
C LEU A 89 5.00 -17.35 1.12
N LEU A 90 5.80 -16.44 0.57
CA LEU A 90 7.24 -16.65 0.30
C LEU A 90 8.14 -16.38 1.51
N SER A 91 7.60 -15.90 2.63
CA SER A 91 8.34 -15.50 3.83
C SER A 91 9.46 -14.48 3.55
N ARG A 92 9.18 -13.49 2.68
CA ARG A 92 10.14 -12.43 2.34
C ARG A 92 9.72 -11.07 2.92
N PRO A 93 10.67 -10.26 3.41
CA PRO A 93 10.37 -8.87 3.77
C PRO A 93 10.26 -7.99 2.52
N SER A 94 9.70 -6.80 2.68
CA SER A 94 9.67 -5.75 1.66
C SER A 94 10.29 -4.45 2.17
N MET A 95 10.97 -3.73 1.27
CA MET A 95 11.19 -2.29 1.40
C MET A 95 9.87 -1.53 1.18
N LEU A 96 9.89 -0.19 1.03
CA LEU A 96 8.70 0.57 0.66
C LEU A 96 8.02 -0.08 -0.55
N ARG A 97 6.77 -0.52 -0.37
CA ARG A 97 6.07 -1.32 -1.37
C ARG A 97 5.75 -0.54 -2.65
N CYS A 98 5.64 0.78 -2.57
CA CYS A 98 5.48 1.63 -3.76
C CYS A 98 6.77 1.78 -4.59
N GLY A 99 7.91 1.31 -4.09
CA GLY A 99 9.21 1.38 -4.76
C GLY A 99 9.90 2.74 -4.66
N CYS A 100 9.22 3.80 -4.20
CA CYS A 100 9.80 5.14 -4.14
C CYS A 100 11.09 5.15 -3.32
N GLY A 101 12.15 5.69 -3.93
CA GLY A 101 13.46 5.86 -3.30
C GLY A 101 14.38 4.64 -3.37
N HIS A 102 13.96 3.51 -3.96
CA HIS A 102 14.84 2.34 -4.13
C HIS A 102 14.65 1.58 -5.44
N ALA A 103 13.40 1.47 -5.91
CA ALA A 103 13.06 0.81 -7.18
C ALA A 103 12.43 1.79 -8.19
N ASN A 104 11.81 2.87 -7.72
CA ASN A 104 11.15 3.88 -8.53
C ASN A 104 11.66 5.28 -8.12
N TYR A 105 12.00 6.09 -9.12
CA TYR A 105 12.43 7.47 -8.98
C TYR A 105 11.67 8.36 -9.94
N SER A 106 11.55 9.65 -9.63
CA SER A 106 10.87 10.65 -10.45
C SER A 106 11.87 11.62 -11.04
N ILE A 107 11.83 11.80 -12.36
CA ILE A 107 12.63 12.82 -13.05
C ILE A 107 11.82 14.11 -13.07
N MET A 108 12.39 15.17 -12.50
CA MET A 108 11.83 16.50 -12.48
C MET A 108 11.96 17.17 -13.85
N THR A 109 11.20 18.24 -14.08
CA THR A 109 11.19 18.96 -15.36
C THR A 109 12.54 19.59 -15.72
N ASP A 110 13.40 19.82 -14.74
CA ASP A 110 14.76 20.34 -14.93
C ASP A 110 15.82 19.23 -15.08
N GLY A 111 15.43 17.95 -14.97
CA GLY A 111 16.33 16.80 -15.06
C GLY A 111 16.88 16.31 -13.73
N HIS A 112 16.56 16.93 -12.58
CA HIS A 112 16.87 16.36 -11.28
C HIS A 112 16.06 15.09 -11.00
N ILE A 113 16.61 14.21 -10.17
CA ILE A 113 16.00 12.93 -9.83
C ILE A 113 15.56 12.99 -8.36
N ALA A 114 14.27 12.86 -8.11
CA ALA A 114 13.67 12.80 -6.79
C ALA A 114 13.28 11.35 -6.42
N PRO A 115 13.31 10.97 -5.14
CA PRO A 115 12.97 9.61 -4.71
C PRO A 115 11.46 9.32 -4.78
N CYS A 116 10.61 10.34 -4.79
CA CYS A 116 9.15 10.17 -4.82
C CYS A 116 8.50 11.32 -5.61
N PRO A 117 7.45 11.08 -6.41
CA PRO A 117 6.81 12.11 -7.23
C PRO A 117 6.15 13.23 -6.42
N ILE A 118 5.80 13.02 -5.14
CA ILE A 118 5.24 14.09 -4.28
C ILE A 118 6.33 15.03 -3.74
N MET A 119 7.61 14.64 -3.82
CA MET A 119 8.74 15.41 -3.26
C MET A 119 9.26 16.48 -4.24
N VAL A 120 8.39 16.98 -5.13
CA VAL A 120 8.72 18.05 -6.07
C VAL A 120 9.08 19.32 -5.28
N GLY A 121 10.25 19.90 -5.58
CA GLY A 121 10.75 21.09 -4.89
C GLY A 121 11.52 20.80 -3.60
N MET A 122 11.55 19.55 -3.13
CA MET A 122 12.33 19.15 -1.95
C MET A 122 13.79 18.83 -2.33
N LYS A 123 14.52 19.86 -2.77
CA LYS A 123 15.86 19.73 -3.39
C LYS A 123 16.88 18.99 -2.53
N ASP A 124 16.79 19.12 -1.21
CA ASP A 124 17.70 18.45 -0.26
C ASP A 124 17.60 16.91 -0.32
N TYR A 125 16.54 16.37 -0.91
CA TYR A 125 16.29 14.93 -1.06
C TYR A 125 16.56 14.43 -2.48
N TYR A 126 16.99 15.30 -3.41
CA TYR A 126 17.27 14.87 -4.77
C TYR A 126 18.52 13.99 -4.78
N VAL A 127 18.44 12.89 -5.53
CA VAL A 127 19.45 11.83 -5.55
C VAL A 127 20.37 11.89 -6.76
N GLY A 128 20.21 12.92 -7.61
CA GLY A 128 21.07 13.14 -8.76
C GLY A 128 20.42 13.95 -9.87
N HIS A 129 21.04 13.89 -11.05
CA HIS A 129 20.57 14.56 -12.26
C HIS A 129 20.79 13.64 -13.46
N ILE A 130 19.84 13.58 -14.40
CA ILE A 130 19.85 12.66 -15.56
C ILE A 130 21.07 12.79 -16.48
N ARG A 131 21.84 13.87 -16.35
CA ARG A 131 23.04 14.14 -17.16
C ARG A 131 24.31 13.55 -16.56
N THR A 132 24.32 13.29 -15.26
CA THR A 132 25.54 12.98 -14.49
C THR A 132 25.41 11.74 -13.64
N ALA A 133 24.19 11.36 -13.24
CA ALA A 133 23.95 10.18 -12.42
C ALA A 133 23.97 8.91 -13.28
N ASP A 134 24.51 7.84 -12.71
CA ASP A 134 24.34 6.48 -13.24
C ASP A 134 23.00 5.93 -12.74
N PRO A 135 22.04 5.60 -13.63
CA PRO A 135 20.72 5.10 -13.24
C PRO A 135 20.77 3.77 -12.48
N LEU A 136 21.86 3.00 -12.58
CA LEU A 136 22.05 1.74 -11.84
C LEU A 136 22.71 1.94 -10.46
N GLN A 137 23.13 3.17 -10.14
CA GLN A 137 23.84 3.51 -8.90
C GLN A 137 23.21 4.74 -8.21
N LEU A 138 21.90 4.93 -8.37
CA LEU A 138 21.20 6.01 -7.68
C LEU A 138 21.17 5.76 -6.16
N PRO A 139 21.37 6.79 -5.33
CA PRO A 139 21.19 6.70 -3.89
C PRO A 139 19.83 6.14 -3.48
N VAL A 140 19.84 5.23 -2.50
CA VAL A 140 18.63 4.69 -1.89
C VAL A 140 18.16 5.63 -0.78
N THR A 141 16.90 6.05 -0.83
CA THR A 141 16.25 6.84 0.23
C THR A 141 15.34 5.93 1.05
N THR A 142 15.60 5.83 2.36
CA THR A 142 14.82 5.00 3.29
C THR A 142 14.01 5.86 4.26
N VAL A 143 13.01 5.23 4.88
CA VAL A 143 12.36 5.82 6.06
C VAL A 143 13.30 5.86 7.27
N GLY A 144 12.99 6.73 8.22
CA GLY A 144 13.61 6.79 9.55
C GLY A 144 12.70 6.31 10.68
N SER A 145 13.20 6.41 11.92
CA SER A 145 12.46 6.11 13.16
C SER A 145 11.12 6.88 13.20
N PRO A 146 10.01 6.27 13.65
CA PRO A 146 9.92 5.00 14.37
C PRO A 146 9.86 3.76 13.47
N CYS A 147 9.80 3.91 12.15
CA CYS A 147 9.62 2.77 11.25
C CYS A 147 10.79 1.79 11.28
N THR A 148 12.03 2.28 11.44
CA THR A 148 13.24 1.45 11.50
C THR A 148 13.31 0.55 12.74
N GLU A 149 12.50 0.82 13.75
CA GLU A 149 12.43 0.08 15.03
C GLU A 149 11.11 -0.72 15.15
N CYS A 150 10.28 -0.71 14.11
CA CYS A 150 8.94 -1.31 14.14
C CYS A 150 8.98 -2.77 13.67
N ASP A 151 8.34 -3.67 14.43
CA ASP A 151 8.24 -5.10 14.08
C ASP A 151 7.50 -5.36 12.76
N LEU A 152 6.62 -4.44 12.35
CA LEU A 152 5.90 -4.53 11.07
C LEU A 152 6.69 -3.92 9.90
N PHE A 153 7.91 -3.45 10.10
CA PHE A 153 8.68 -2.78 9.04
C PHE A 153 8.90 -3.67 7.82
N GLY A 154 9.26 -4.95 8.01
CA GLY A 154 9.40 -5.90 6.91
C GLY A 154 8.09 -6.19 6.18
N PHE A 155 6.93 -5.95 6.82
CA PHE A 155 5.62 -6.07 6.20
C PHE A 155 5.22 -4.80 5.46
N CYS A 156 5.31 -3.61 6.05
CA CYS A 156 4.78 -2.39 5.44
C CYS A 156 5.80 -1.56 4.66
N GLY A 157 7.09 -1.79 4.89
CA GLY A 157 8.19 -1.02 4.32
C GLY A 157 8.24 0.45 4.74
N GLY A 158 7.41 0.86 5.71
CA GLY A 158 7.26 2.26 6.12
C GLY A 158 6.10 3.03 5.47
N ARG A 159 5.22 2.36 4.72
CA ARG A 159 4.03 2.93 4.02
C ARG A 159 4.35 4.03 3.01
N CYS A 160 4.68 5.23 3.46
CA CYS A 160 4.90 6.42 2.64
C CYS A 160 6.19 7.14 3.05
N LEU A 161 7.15 7.24 2.11
CA LEU A 161 8.42 7.93 2.32
C LEU A 161 8.22 9.40 2.72
N TYR A 162 7.37 10.10 1.96
CA TYR A 162 7.10 11.51 2.17
C TYR A 162 6.53 11.77 3.57
N SER A 163 5.49 11.02 3.98
CA SER A 163 4.85 11.21 5.27
C SER A 163 5.77 10.85 6.45
N ASN A 164 6.70 9.91 6.26
CA ASN A 164 7.72 9.58 7.28
C ASN A 164 8.75 10.71 7.47
N ILE A 165 9.14 11.36 6.37
CA ILE A 165 10.12 12.47 6.35
C ILE A 165 9.47 13.76 6.88
N ILE A 166 8.37 14.20 6.26
CA ILE A 166 7.74 15.50 6.54
C ILE A 166 6.94 15.48 7.85
N ARG A 167 6.35 14.33 8.21
CA ARG A 167 5.47 14.16 9.37
C ARG A 167 4.39 15.25 9.50
N PRO A 168 3.51 15.44 8.50
CA PRO A 168 2.49 16.50 8.53
C PRO A 168 1.54 16.45 9.74
N TRP A 169 1.21 15.25 10.21
CA TRP A 169 0.32 15.06 11.36
C TRP A 169 1.09 14.91 12.68
N PRO A 170 0.48 15.27 13.82
CA PRO A 170 1.03 14.96 15.12
C PRO A 170 1.14 13.43 15.32
N GLU A 171 2.02 13.02 16.23
CA GLU A 171 2.32 11.60 16.50
C GLU A 171 1.06 10.75 16.75
N ARG A 172 0.03 11.31 17.40
CA ARG A 172 -1.25 10.64 17.61
C ARG A 172 -1.94 10.24 16.30
N GLY A 173 -1.90 11.10 15.28
CA GLY A 173 -2.48 10.84 13.96
C GLY A 173 -1.67 9.80 13.21
N GLN A 174 -0.34 9.91 13.27
CA GLN A 174 0.56 8.92 12.68
C GLN A 174 0.32 7.52 13.28
N ARG A 175 0.14 7.41 14.60
CA ARG A 175 -0.19 6.14 15.26
C ARG A 175 -1.52 5.55 14.80
N ILE A 176 -2.53 6.37 14.48
CA ILE A 176 -3.81 5.87 13.95
C ILE A 176 -3.59 5.30 12.55
N VAL A 177 -2.79 5.96 11.70
CA VAL A 177 -2.41 5.41 10.40
C VAL A 177 -1.64 4.10 10.55
N CYS A 178 -0.68 4.00 11.48
CA CYS A 178 0.02 2.73 11.72
C CYS A 178 -0.93 1.60 12.16
N LYS A 179 -2.00 1.92 12.91
CA LYS A 179 -3.01 0.93 13.32
C LYS A 179 -3.83 0.39 12.13
N THR A 180 -4.00 1.14 11.04
CA THR A 180 -4.66 0.60 9.84
C THR A 180 -3.79 -0.45 9.16
N VAL A 181 -2.47 -0.23 9.16
CA VAL A 181 -1.47 -1.18 8.64
C VAL A 181 -1.42 -2.44 9.51
N GLU A 182 -1.43 -2.29 10.83
CA GLU A 182 -1.52 -3.41 11.76
C GLU A 182 -2.80 -4.22 11.53
N ASN A 183 -3.94 -3.53 11.34
CA ASN A 183 -5.21 -4.18 11.03
C ASN A 183 -5.14 -5.03 9.75
N LEU A 184 -4.59 -4.46 8.67
CA LEU A 184 -4.38 -5.17 7.41
C LEU A 184 -3.47 -6.39 7.59
N TYR A 185 -2.35 -6.23 8.29
CA TYR A 185 -1.42 -7.33 8.58
C TYR A 185 -2.12 -8.48 9.32
N GLN A 186 -2.89 -8.18 10.38
CA GLN A 186 -3.58 -9.22 11.15
C GLN A 186 -4.65 -9.93 10.32
N ALA A 187 -5.40 -9.19 9.49
CA ALA A 187 -6.41 -9.77 8.59
C ALA A 187 -5.77 -10.74 7.58
N LEU A 188 -4.69 -10.31 6.90
CA LEU A 188 -3.98 -11.16 5.96
C LEU A 188 -3.29 -12.35 6.65
N LYS A 189 -2.73 -12.15 7.85
CA LYS A 189 -2.12 -13.22 8.64
C LYS A 189 -3.12 -14.28 9.05
N ALA A 190 -4.34 -13.89 9.41
CA ALA A 190 -5.43 -14.81 9.71
C ALA A 190 -5.88 -15.60 8.46
N ALA A 191 -5.89 -14.96 7.29
CA ALA A 191 -6.22 -15.59 6.01
C ALA A 191 -5.12 -16.52 5.46
N LEU A 192 -3.85 -16.30 5.81
CA LEU A 192 -2.70 -16.98 5.23
C LEU A 192 -2.78 -18.53 5.26
N PRO A 193 -3.21 -19.21 6.35
CA PRO A 193 -3.33 -20.67 6.36
C PRO A 193 -4.34 -21.19 5.33
N GLU A 194 -5.46 -20.51 5.15
CA GLU A 194 -6.49 -20.89 4.17
C GLU A 194 -5.99 -20.67 2.74
N VAL A 195 -5.33 -19.54 2.46
CA VAL A 195 -4.72 -19.29 1.15
C VAL A 195 -3.68 -20.36 0.80
N ARG A 196 -2.86 -20.78 1.77
CA ARG A 196 -1.92 -21.91 1.59
C ARG A 196 -2.65 -23.22 1.25
N LEU A 197 -3.76 -23.50 1.92
CA LEU A 197 -4.56 -24.69 1.64
C LEU A 197 -5.18 -24.66 0.24
N LEU A 198 -5.67 -23.51 -0.20
CA LEU A 198 -6.24 -23.32 -1.55
C LEU A 198 -5.17 -23.50 -2.64
N ILE A 199 -3.94 -23.01 -2.41
CA ILE A 199 -2.79 -23.25 -3.29
C ILE A 199 -2.44 -24.74 -3.33
N GLN A 200 -2.37 -25.41 -2.18
CA GLN A 200 -2.07 -26.85 -2.10
C GLN A 200 -3.12 -27.71 -2.81
N LYS A 201 -4.39 -27.31 -2.76
CA LYS A 201 -5.50 -27.96 -3.48
C LYS A 201 -5.53 -27.63 -4.98
N GLY A 202 -4.70 -26.70 -5.45
CA GLY A 202 -4.68 -26.24 -6.83
C GLY A 202 -5.89 -25.39 -7.24
N VAL A 203 -6.64 -24.86 -6.27
CA VAL A 203 -7.79 -23.98 -6.54
C VAL A 203 -7.31 -22.62 -7.07
N VAL A 204 -6.20 -22.13 -6.53
CA VAL A 204 -5.44 -20.98 -7.04
C VAL A 204 -3.97 -21.34 -7.10
N ARG A 205 -3.16 -20.60 -7.86
CA ARG A 205 -1.72 -20.83 -8.02
C ARG A 205 -0.92 -19.70 -7.40
N MET A 206 0.35 -19.99 -7.08
CA MET A 206 1.27 -18.98 -6.56
C MET A 206 1.46 -17.82 -7.54
N GLU A 207 1.47 -18.09 -8.85
CA GLU A 207 1.58 -17.07 -9.91
C GLU A 207 0.36 -16.13 -9.98
N ASP A 208 -0.80 -16.53 -9.44
CA ASP A 208 -2.00 -15.69 -9.47
C ASP A 208 -1.87 -14.47 -8.52
N PHE A 209 -0.86 -14.47 -7.64
CA PHE A 209 -0.50 -13.34 -6.77
C PHE A 209 0.53 -12.38 -7.42
N ASP A 210 0.99 -12.65 -8.64
CA ASP A 210 1.94 -11.78 -9.34
C ASP A 210 1.28 -10.50 -9.89
N HIS A 211 2.03 -9.39 -9.82
CA HIS A 211 1.67 -8.15 -10.51
C HIS A 211 2.89 -7.33 -10.91
N ARG A 212 2.66 -6.30 -11.72
CA ARG A 212 3.70 -5.37 -12.18
C ARG A 212 4.09 -4.42 -11.04
N LYS A 213 5.34 -4.52 -10.59
CA LYS A 213 5.86 -3.74 -9.44
C LYS A 213 6.40 -2.34 -9.79
N TYR A 214 6.50 -1.98 -11.06
CA TYR A 214 7.02 -0.67 -11.51
C TYR A 214 5.95 0.41 -11.72
N ASN A 215 4.68 0.15 -11.39
CA ASN A 215 3.59 1.12 -11.58
C ASN A 215 3.42 2.10 -10.39
N SER A 216 4.35 2.08 -9.42
CA SER A 216 4.30 2.88 -8.18
C SER A 216 2.92 2.83 -7.48
N CYS A 217 2.28 1.66 -7.51
CA CYS A 217 1.01 1.46 -6.84
C CYS A 217 1.20 1.58 -5.32
N GLU A 218 0.24 2.21 -4.66
CA GLU A 218 0.16 2.17 -3.21
C GLU A 218 -0.38 0.79 -2.79
N ILE A 219 0.50 0.00 -2.20
CA ILE A 219 0.18 -1.36 -1.73
C ILE A 219 -0.23 -1.34 -0.25
N ILE A 220 0.37 -0.47 0.55
CA ILE A 220 -0.07 -0.23 1.93
C ILE A 220 -0.88 1.07 1.94
N PRO A 221 -2.19 1.03 1.71
CA PRO A 221 -3.05 2.21 1.75
C PRO A 221 -3.06 2.87 3.13
#